data_AF-A0A1J0A9Q0-F1
#
_entry.id   AF-A0A1J0A9Q0-F1
#
_cell.length_a   1.000
_cell.length_b   1.000
_cell.length_c   1.000
_cell.angle_alpha   90.00
_cell.angle_beta   90.00
_cell.angle_gamma   90.00
#
_symmetry.space_group_name_H-M   'P 1'
#
loop_
_entity.id
_entity.type
_entity.pdbx_description
1 polymer ?
#
loop_
_entity_poly.entity_id
_entity_poly.type
_entity_poly.pdbx_seq_one_letter_code
_entity_poly.pdbx_strand_id
1 'polypeptide(L)'
;PAQQSLGGDLLRLMVLPPAQVVAVGQDLLRRIRQDGTPDDYVEWVVETLVRRFPRSTRSKIMEMLSLVELKQTRFYQEVYQEGTQAGEAKGRQEGEAKGRQEGEIQGRRTEGMTLIVRLLQRKVGSLTPAQVKHIQSLSLEQLESLGEALLDFTVQGDLDDWLESFPTG
;
A
#
# COMPACT_ATOMS: atom_id res chain seq x y z
N PRO A 1 20.39 49.51 -4.69
CA PRO A 1 19.69 48.79 -3.60
C PRO A 1 20.70 47.94 -2.81
N ALA A 2 20.72 48.04 -1.48
CA ALA A 2 21.59 47.22 -0.65
C ALA A 2 21.21 45.73 -0.80
N GLN A 3 22.19 44.89 -1.13
CA GLN A 3 22.00 43.45 -1.29
C GLN A 3 21.78 42.84 0.11
N GLN A 4 20.66 42.16 0.31
CA GLN A 4 20.25 41.62 1.61
C GLN A 4 21.03 40.35 1.95
N SER A 5 21.28 40.13 3.25
CA SER A 5 21.97 38.94 3.74
C SER A 5 21.09 37.69 3.62
N LEU A 6 21.70 36.52 3.50
CA LEU A 6 21.01 35.23 3.43
C LEU A 6 20.01 35.06 4.59
N GLY A 7 20.44 35.37 5.82
CA GLY A 7 19.57 35.32 7.01
C GLY A 7 18.35 36.25 6.92
N GLY A 8 18.50 37.44 6.33
CA GLY A 8 17.39 38.37 6.10
C GLY A 8 16.35 37.81 5.13
N ASP A 9 16.80 37.14 4.06
CA ASP A 9 15.90 36.52 3.09
C ASP A 9 15.21 35.27 3.63
N LEU A 10 15.87 34.46 4.48
CA LEU A 10 15.22 33.36 5.20
C LEU A 10 14.05 33.87 6.07
N LEU A 11 14.26 34.93 6.86
CA LEU A 11 13.18 35.54 7.65
C LEU A 11 12.02 36.03 6.77
N ARG A 12 12.32 36.60 5.60
CA ARG A 12 11.29 37.04 4.64
C ARG A 12 10.48 35.87 4.08
N LEU A 13 11.09 34.69 3.86
CA LEU A 13 10.34 33.50 3.45
C LEU A 13 9.32 33.03 4.49
N MET A 14 9.50 33.36 5.78
CA MET A 14 8.52 33.07 6.83
C MET A 14 7.39 34.11 6.89
N VAL A 15 7.68 35.37 6.58
CA VAL A 15 6.73 36.48 6.82
C VAL A 15 5.94 36.89 5.55
N LEU A 16 6.54 36.85 4.37
CA LEU A 16 5.94 37.41 3.13
C LEU A 16 4.76 36.59 2.60
N PRO A 17 3.70 37.18 2.01
CA PRO A 17 2.56 36.43 1.48
C PRO A 17 2.95 35.33 0.47
N PRO A 18 2.21 34.20 0.38
CA PRO A 18 2.54 33.07 -0.51
C PRO A 18 2.84 33.47 -1.97
N ALA A 19 2.15 34.47 -2.50
CA ALA A 19 2.38 34.97 -3.86
C ALA A 19 3.79 35.55 -4.11
N GLN A 20 4.46 36.06 -3.07
CA GLN A 20 5.79 36.68 -3.17
C GLN A 20 6.92 35.72 -2.78
N VAL A 21 6.59 34.63 -2.09
CA VAL A 21 7.55 33.69 -1.53
C VAL A 21 8.32 32.93 -2.61
N VAL A 22 7.69 32.66 -3.75
CA VAL A 22 8.34 31.97 -4.88
C VAL A 22 9.50 32.81 -5.44
N ALA A 23 9.27 34.11 -5.67
CA ALA A 23 10.29 35.00 -6.22
C ALA A 23 11.49 35.17 -5.28
N VAL A 24 11.24 35.31 -3.97
CA VAL A 24 12.30 35.38 -2.96
C VAL A 24 13.05 34.05 -2.83
N GLY A 25 12.33 32.92 -2.88
CA GLY A 25 12.94 31.58 -2.82
C GLY A 25 13.85 31.30 -4.02
N GLN A 26 13.41 31.65 -5.23
CA GLN A 26 14.21 31.53 -6.45
C GLN A 26 15.48 32.38 -6.39
N ASP A 27 15.36 33.63 -5.93
CA ASP A 27 16.49 34.55 -5.85
C ASP A 27 17.52 34.14 -4.79
N LEU A 28 17.04 33.67 -3.63
CA LEU A 28 17.87 33.14 -2.56
C LEU A 28 18.63 31.89 -3.00
N LEU A 29 17.95 30.94 -3.67
CA LEU A 29 18.57 29.70 -4.14
C LEU A 29 19.58 29.94 -5.27
N ARG A 30 19.34 30.94 -6.13
CA ARG A 30 20.33 31.36 -7.14
C ARG A 30 21.61 31.85 -6.49
N ARG A 31 21.51 32.69 -5.45
CA ARG A 31 22.66 33.20 -4.69
C ARG A 31 23.38 32.08 -3.94
N ILE A 32 22.62 31.17 -3.31
CA ILE A 32 23.20 30.05 -2.58
C ILE A 32 24.12 29.20 -3.47
N ARG A 33 23.72 29.00 -4.73
CA ARG A 33 24.50 28.24 -5.73
C ARG A 33 25.74 28.97 -6.23
N GLN A 34 25.66 30.29 -6.36
CA GLN A 34 26.78 31.12 -6.83
C GLN A 34 27.87 31.26 -5.77
N ASP A 35 27.47 31.33 -4.50
CA ASP A 35 28.37 31.61 -3.38
C ASP A 35 28.96 30.32 -2.75
N GLY A 36 28.61 29.14 -3.26
CA GLY A 36 29.09 27.85 -2.73
C GLY A 36 28.64 27.57 -1.29
N THR A 37 27.53 28.19 -0.89
CA THR A 37 26.98 28.10 0.47
C THR A 37 26.61 26.66 0.86
N PRO A 38 26.66 26.30 2.15
CA PRO A 38 26.35 24.94 2.61
C PRO A 38 24.95 24.47 2.25
N ASP A 39 24.82 23.16 2.00
CA ASP A 39 23.57 22.48 1.63
C ASP A 39 22.43 22.73 2.66
N ASP A 40 22.76 22.98 3.93
CA ASP A 40 21.81 23.28 5.01
C ASP A 40 20.89 24.48 4.71
N TYR A 41 21.38 25.48 3.98
CA TYR A 41 20.56 26.64 3.58
C TYR A 41 19.49 26.27 2.56
N VAL A 42 19.83 25.34 1.65
CA VAL A 42 18.87 24.82 0.68
C VAL A 42 17.79 24.01 1.39
N GLU A 43 18.19 23.19 2.35
CA GLU A 43 17.28 22.38 3.16
C GLU A 43 16.25 23.25 3.87
N TRP A 44 16.72 24.27 4.60
CA TRP A 44 15.84 25.17 5.34
C TRP A 44 14.84 25.89 4.43
N VAL A 45 15.29 26.35 3.27
CA VAL A 45 14.42 27.01 2.28
C VAL A 45 13.34 26.04 1.81
N VAL A 46 13.71 24.80 1.45
CA VAL A 46 12.74 23.78 1.04
C VAL A 46 11.74 23.48 2.15
N GLU A 47 12.20 23.25 3.38
CA GLU A 47 11.33 22.90 4.51
C GLU A 47 10.32 24.02 4.79
N THR A 48 10.80 25.27 4.83
CA THR A 48 9.97 26.45 5.04
C THR A 48 8.89 26.56 3.97
N LEU A 49 9.22 26.26 2.72
CA LEU A 49 8.28 26.32 1.60
C LEU A 49 7.26 25.18 1.64
N VAL A 50 7.67 23.96 1.97
CA VAL A 50 6.73 22.83 2.18
C VAL A 50 5.72 23.17 3.27
N ARG A 51 6.19 23.75 4.39
CA ARG A 51 5.31 24.20 5.49
C ARG A 51 4.37 25.31 5.07
N ARG A 52 4.83 26.23 4.21
CA ARG A 52 4.05 27.39 3.76
C ARG A 52 3.02 27.05 2.67
N PHE A 53 3.26 26.01 1.89
CA PHE A 53 2.38 25.58 0.80
C PHE A 53 1.84 24.16 1.07
N PRO A 54 1.04 23.94 2.12
CA PRO A 54 0.61 22.59 2.54
C PRO A 54 -0.32 21.89 1.53
N ARG A 55 -0.93 22.64 0.61
CA ARG A 55 -1.77 22.10 -0.48
C ARG A 55 -0.98 21.78 -1.75
N SER A 56 0.31 22.11 -1.79
CA SER A 56 1.19 21.83 -2.92
C SER A 56 2.03 20.60 -2.64
N THR A 57 2.26 19.77 -3.66
CA THR A 57 3.20 18.65 -3.53
C THR A 57 4.63 19.16 -3.50
N ARG A 58 5.54 18.42 -2.85
CA ARG A 58 6.97 18.74 -2.84
C ARG A 58 7.53 18.92 -4.25
N SER A 59 7.10 18.07 -5.19
CA SER A 59 7.47 18.16 -6.61
C SER A 59 7.01 19.49 -7.23
N LYS A 60 5.76 19.91 -6.95
CA LYS A 60 5.25 21.18 -7.46
C LYS A 60 5.98 22.39 -6.88
N ILE A 61 6.34 22.33 -5.60
CA ILE A 61 7.14 23.38 -4.94
C ILE A 61 8.53 23.47 -5.59
N MET A 62 9.18 22.33 -5.85
CA MET A 62 10.46 22.32 -6.58
C MET A 62 10.35 22.88 -7.99
N GLU A 63 9.30 22.54 -8.72
CA GLU A 63 9.01 23.04 -10.07
C GLU A 63 8.84 24.56 -10.06
N MET A 64 8.03 25.09 -9.13
CA MET A 64 7.81 26.53 -8.93
C MET A 64 9.12 27.28 -8.68
N LEU A 65 10.10 26.64 -8.05
CA LEU A 65 11.39 27.24 -7.73
C LEU A 65 12.47 26.94 -8.77
N SER A 66 12.14 26.20 -9.84
CA SER A 66 13.08 25.74 -10.87
C SER A 66 14.24 24.91 -10.31
N LEU A 67 13.96 24.09 -9.30
CA LEU A 67 14.95 23.38 -8.47
C LEU A 67 15.23 21.94 -8.87
N VAL A 68 15.17 21.63 -10.16
CA VAL A 68 15.38 20.26 -10.66
C VAL A 68 16.72 19.66 -10.18
N GLU A 69 17.72 20.49 -9.92
CA GLU A 69 19.06 20.10 -9.47
C GLU A 69 19.17 19.77 -7.96
N LEU A 70 18.18 20.07 -7.12
CA LEU A 70 18.27 19.75 -5.68
C LEU A 70 18.30 18.25 -5.37
N LYS A 71 17.80 17.43 -6.30
CA LYS A 71 17.92 15.96 -6.24
C LYS A 71 19.38 15.48 -6.24
N GLN A 72 20.34 16.35 -6.56
CA GLN A 72 21.77 16.04 -6.55
C GLN A 72 22.45 16.34 -5.21
N THR A 73 21.78 17.02 -4.28
CA THR A 73 22.34 17.25 -2.93
C THR A 73 22.34 15.94 -2.14
N ARG A 74 23.33 15.77 -1.25
CA ARG A 74 23.47 14.55 -0.44
C ARG A 74 22.26 14.29 0.43
N PHE A 75 21.77 15.35 1.09
CA PHE A 75 20.56 15.32 1.91
C PHE A 75 19.33 14.77 1.15
N TYR A 76 19.09 15.24 -0.07
CA TYR A 76 17.96 14.75 -0.87
C TYR A 76 18.08 13.27 -1.25
N GLN A 77 19.30 12.82 -1.53
CA GLN A 77 19.56 11.42 -1.86
C GLN A 77 19.36 10.53 -0.63
N GLU A 78 19.83 10.95 0.54
CA GLU A 78 19.63 10.24 1.81
C GLU A 78 18.15 10.12 2.15
N VAL A 79 17.40 11.24 2.18
CA VAL A 79 15.96 11.21 2.49
C VAL A 79 15.17 10.37 1.48
N TYR A 80 15.54 10.41 0.19
CA TYR A 80 14.89 9.59 -0.84
C TYR A 80 15.23 8.10 -0.68
N GLN A 81 16.47 7.76 -0.36
CA GLN A 81 16.90 6.39 -0.11
C GLN A 81 16.22 5.82 1.14
N GLU A 82 16.22 6.55 2.26
CA GLU A 82 15.53 6.15 3.48
C GLU A 82 14.03 5.94 3.24
N GLY A 83 13.38 6.87 2.53
CA GLY A 83 11.97 6.74 2.17
C GLY A 83 11.70 5.53 1.27
N THR A 84 12.59 5.24 0.32
CA THR A 84 12.49 4.07 -0.55
C THR A 84 12.66 2.78 0.24
N GLN A 85 13.69 2.68 1.09
CA GLN A 85 13.94 1.51 1.94
C GLN A 85 12.78 1.27 2.91
N ALA A 86 12.27 2.32 3.55
CA ALA A 86 11.11 2.22 4.43
C ALA A 86 9.85 1.76 3.66
N GLY A 87 9.65 2.27 2.44
CA GLY A 87 8.56 1.87 1.56
C GLY A 87 8.66 0.40 1.14
N GLU A 88 9.84 -0.05 0.73
CA GLU A 88 10.10 -1.46 0.37
C GLU A 88 9.93 -2.40 1.57
N ALA A 89 10.45 -2.02 2.74
CA ALA A 89 10.31 -2.79 3.96
C ALA A 89 8.83 -2.94 4.36
N LYS A 90 8.08 -1.83 4.34
CA LYS A 90 6.64 -1.85 4.62
C LYS A 90 5.88 -2.67 3.59
N GLY A 91 6.16 -2.48 2.30
CA GLY A 91 5.52 -3.23 1.22
C GLY A 91 5.79 -4.73 1.29
N ARG A 92 7.01 -5.13 1.64
CA ARG A 92 7.36 -6.54 1.89
C ARG A 92 6.58 -7.10 3.07
N GLN A 93 6.55 -6.39 4.20
CA GLN A 93 5.83 -6.84 5.40
C GLN A 93 4.33 -7.01 5.13
N GLU A 94 3.69 -6.03 4.47
CA GLU A 94 2.27 -6.10 4.12
C GLU A 94 1.99 -7.22 3.10
N GLY A 95 2.85 -7.38 2.10
CA GLY A 95 2.75 -8.45 1.11
C GLY A 95 2.90 -9.84 1.72
N GLU A 96 3.87 -10.05 2.60
CA GLU A 96 4.06 -11.31 3.32
C GLU A 96 2.89 -11.63 4.24
N ALA A 97 2.37 -10.64 4.98
CA ALA A 97 1.23 -10.83 5.87
C ALA A 97 -0.03 -11.23 5.08
N LYS A 98 -0.32 -10.50 4.00
CA LYS A 98 -1.48 -10.80 3.14
C LYS A 98 -1.33 -12.15 2.45
N GLY A 99 -0.16 -12.43 1.88
CA GLY A 99 0.12 -13.72 1.22
C GLY A 99 0.01 -14.91 2.17
N ARG A 100 0.46 -14.76 3.42
CA ARG A 100 0.30 -15.79 4.45
C ARG A 100 -1.18 -16.04 4.76
N GLN A 101 -1.97 -14.98 4.97
CA GLN A 101 -3.38 -15.09 5.30
C GLN A 101 -4.19 -15.74 4.15
N GLU A 102 -3.98 -15.28 2.91
CA GLU A 102 -4.64 -15.86 1.73
C GLU A 102 -4.22 -17.32 1.52
N GLY A 103 -2.93 -17.62 1.69
CA GLY A 103 -2.41 -18.99 1.61
C GLY A 103 -3.00 -19.92 2.65
N GLU A 104 -3.16 -19.46 3.90
CA GLU A 104 -3.76 -20.24 4.98
C GLU A 104 -5.24 -20.55 4.71
N ILE A 105 -6.02 -19.55 4.29
CA ILE A 105 -7.44 -19.72 3.96
C ILE A 105 -7.60 -20.69 2.78
N GLN A 106 -6.83 -20.49 1.71
CA GLN A 106 -6.88 -21.36 0.53
C GLN A 106 -6.42 -22.78 0.84
N GLY A 107 -5.38 -22.92 1.68
CA GLY A 107 -4.89 -24.21 2.17
C GLY A 107 -5.95 -24.96 2.94
N ARG A 108 -6.54 -24.32 3.97
CA ARG A 108 -7.64 -24.89 4.77
C ARG A 108 -8.83 -25.30 3.92
N ARG A 109 -9.24 -24.45 2.96
CA ARG A 109 -10.36 -24.76 2.06
C ARG A 109 -10.06 -25.96 1.18
N THR A 110 -8.87 -26.01 0.57
CA THR A 110 -8.47 -27.11 -0.31
C THR A 110 -8.36 -28.43 0.45
N GLU A 111 -7.78 -28.41 1.65
CA GLU A 111 -7.66 -29.57 2.52
C GLU A 111 -9.03 -30.04 3.01
N GLY A 112 -9.86 -29.13 3.53
CA GLY A 112 -11.22 -29.42 3.98
C GLY A 112 -12.08 -30.03 2.88
N MET A 113 -12.07 -29.42 1.69
CA MET A 113 -12.76 -29.96 0.51
C MET A 113 -12.28 -31.38 0.15
N THR A 114 -10.97 -31.59 0.12
CA THR A 114 -10.39 -32.91 -0.21
C THR A 114 -10.81 -33.96 0.79
N LEU A 115 -10.82 -33.63 2.08
CA LEU A 115 -11.24 -34.53 3.14
C LEU A 115 -12.74 -34.84 3.04
N ILE A 116 -13.58 -33.81 2.90
CA ILE A 116 -15.04 -33.96 2.78
C ILE A 116 -15.41 -34.84 1.60
N VAL A 117 -14.83 -34.62 0.41
CA VAL A 117 -15.08 -35.45 -0.77
C VAL A 117 -14.75 -36.92 -0.49
N ARG A 118 -13.62 -37.21 0.18
CA ARG A 118 -13.24 -38.59 0.55
C ARG A 118 -14.19 -39.21 1.57
N LEU A 119 -14.66 -38.43 2.53
CA LEU A 119 -15.60 -38.89 3.57
C LEU A 119 -16.97 -39.19 2.97
N LEU A 120 -17.49 -38.29 2.13
CA LEU A 120 -18.75 -38.49 1.42
C LEU A 120 -18.69 -39.73 0.53
N GLN A 121 -17.60 -39.93 -0.21
CA GLN A 121 -17.41 -41.14 -1.04
C GLN A 121 -17.47 -42.44 -0.22
N ARG A 122 -16.99 -42.42 1.02
CA ARG A 122 -17.06 -43.58 1.93
C ARG A 122 -18.43 -43.78 2.55
N LYS A 123 -19.18 -42.70 2.75
CA LYS A 123 -20.41 -42.70 3.53
C LYS A 123 -21.67 -42.87 2.69
N VAL A 124 -21.78 -42.11 1.60
CA VAL A 124 -22.93 -42.14 0.69
C VAL A 124 -22.59 -42.79 -0.67
N GLY A 125 -21.34 -43.17 -0.88
CA GLY A 125 -20.88 -43.83 -2.11
C GLY A 125 -20.39 -42.84 -3.18
N SER A 126 -20.24 -43.33 -4.41
CA SER A 126 -19.65 -42.55 -5.51
C SER A 126 -20.35 -41.21 -5.76
N LEU A 127 -19.57 -40.13 -5.80
CA LEU A 127 -20.08 -38.79 -6.11
C LEU A 127 -20.12 -38.55 -7.61
N THR A 128 -21.18 -37.87 -8.06
CA THR A 128 -21.32 -37.43 -9.45
C THR A 128 -20.41 -36.22 -9.73
N PRO A 129 -20.03 -35.98 -11.00
CA PRO A 129 -19.27 -34.78 -11.37
C PRO A 129 -19.97 -33.46 -10.99
N ALA A 130 -21.30 -33.44 -11.01
CA ALA A 130 -22.09 -32.27 -10.61
C ALA A 130 -21.95 -31.98 -9.11
N GLN A 131 -22.10 -33.00 -8.26
CA GLN A 131 -21.90 -32.87 -6.80
C GLN A 131 -20.48 -32.40 -6.48
N VAL A 132 -19.45 -32.97 -7.12
CA VAL A 132 -18.06 -32.55 -6.91
C VAL A 132 -17.85 -31.08 -7.29
N LYS A 133 -18.40 -30.64 -8.42
CA LYS A 133 -18.32 -29.24 -8.86
C LYS A 133 -19.04 -28.30 -7.88
N HIS A 134 -20.19 -28.72 -7.35
CA HIS A 134 -20.93 -27.96 -6.36
C HIS A 134 -20.12 -27.82 -5.07
N ILE A 135 -19.57 -28.93 -4.54
CA ILE A 135 -18.69 -28.91 -3.36
C ILE A 135 -17.48 -28.00 -3.59
N GLN A 136 -16.89 -28.01 -4.79
CA GLN A 136 -15.78 -27.13 -5.17
C GLN A 136 -16.13 -25.64 -5.20
N SER A 137 -17.41 -25.28 -5.25
CA SER A 137 -17.87 -23.89 -5.21
C SER A 137 -18.15 -23.38 -3.80
N LEU A 138 -18.25 -24.28 -2.82
CA LEU A 138 -18.56 -23.93 -1.43
C LEU A 138 -17.45 -23.07 -0.79
N SER A 139 -17.85 -22.12 0.04
CA SER A 139 -16.98 -21.38 0.96
C SER A 139 -16.38 -22.31 2.01
N LEU A 140 -15.36 -21.83 2.75
CA LEU A 140 -14.74 -22.61 3.83
C LEU A 140 -15.77 -22.95 4.91
N GLU A 141 -16.62 -22.00 5.27
CA GLU A 141 -17.65 -22.13 6.29
C GLU A 141 -18.72 -23.15 5.88
N GLN A 142 -19.11 -23.15 4.60
CA GLN A 142 -20.04 -24.15 4.06
C GLN A 142 -19.42 -25.55 4.02
N LEU A 143 -18.12 -25.65 3.71
CA LEU A 143 -17.42 -26.94 3.79
C LEU A 143 -17.36 -27.44 5.23
N GLU A 144 -17.05 -26.59 6.20
CA GLU A 144 -17.06 -26.97 7.62
C GLU A 144 -18.46 -27.45 8.05
N SER A 145 -19.52 -26.74 7.64
CA SER A 145 -20.91 -27.16 7.89
C SER A 145 -21.27 -28.50 7.23
N LEU A 146 -20.83 -28.73 5.98
CA LEU A 146 -20.98 -30.02 5.32
C LEU A 146 -20.21 -31.13 6.06
N GLY A 147 -19.05 -30.81 6.63
CA GLY A 147 -18.25 -31.68 7.47
C GLY A 147 -19.00 -32.21 8.69
N GLU A 148 -19.87 -31.40 9.27
CA GLU A 148 -20.74 -31.80 10.38
C GLU A 148 -21.97 -32.55 9.86
N ALA A 149 -22.68 -31.99 8.87
CA ALA A 149 -23.90 -32.58 8.33
C ALA A 149 -23.67 -33.98 7.75
N LEU A 150 -22.50 -34.22 7.13
CA LEU A 150 -22.18 -35.53 6.59
C LEU A 150 -22.18 -36.62 7.66
N LEU A 151 -22.04 -36.29 8.96
CA LEU A 151 -22.11 -37.26 10.05
C LEU A 151 -23.51 -37.86 10.25
N ASP A 152 -24.55 -37.23 9.72
CA ASP A 152 -25.93 -37.73 9.79
C ASP A 152 -26.41 -38.36 8.47
N PHE A 153 -25.62 -38.26 7.39
CA PHE A 153 -26.01 -38.82 6.09
C PHE A 153 -26.09 -40.35 6.12
N THR A 154 -27.06 -40.90 5.42
CA THR A 154 -27.32 -42.33 5.28
C THR A 154 -27.38 -42.76 3.82
N VAL A 155 -27.82 -41.86 2.93
CA VAL A 155 -28.03 -42.12 1.50
C VAL A 155 -27.57 -40.94 0.65
N GLN A 156 -27.46 -41.15 -0.67
CA GLN A 156 -27.10 -40.08 -1.63
C GLN A 156 -28.07 -38.89 -1.58
N GLY A 157 -29.37 -39.14 -1.39
CA GLY A 157 -30.39 -38.08 -1.32
C GLY A 157 -30.11 -37.05 -0.22
N ASP A 158 -29.53 -37.46 0.91
CA ASP A 158 -29.20 -36.53 2.00
C ASP A 158 -28.16 -35.47 1.57
N LEU A 159 -27.20 -35.87 0.71
CA LEU A 159 -26.22 -34.95 0.15
C LEU A 159 -26.86 -34.01 -0.89
N ASP A 160 -27.74 -34.54 -1.73
CA ASP A 160 -28.43 -33.75 -2.75
C ASP A 160 -29.31 -32.68 -2.10
N ASP A 161 -30.12 -33.06 -1.12
CA ASP A 161 -30.97 -32.16 -0.33
C ASP A 161 -30.14 -31.06 0.36
N TRP A 162 -28.97 -31.43 0.91
CA TRP A 162 -28.07 -30.45 1.54
C TRP A 162 -27.49 -29.47 0.51
N LEU A 163 -27.03 -29.95 -0.65
CA LEU A 163 -26.45 -29.11 -1.69
C LEU A 163 -27.47 -28.15 -2.31
N GLU A 164 -28.74 -28.54 -2.41
CA GLU A 164 -29.84 -27.69 -2.87
C GLU A 164 -30.05 -26.44 -2.00
N SER A 165 -29.67 -26.48 -0.72
CA SER A 165 -29.71 -25.30 0.15
C SER A 165 -28.67 -24.22 -0.18
N PHE A 166 -27.68 -24.55 -1.03
CA PHE A 166 -26.60 -23.66 -1.45
C PHE A 166 -26.46 -23.60 -2.97
N PRO A 167 -27.47 -23.17 -3.73
CA PRO A 167 -27.45 -23.25 -5.19
C PRO A 167 -26.26 -22.51 -5.80
N THR A 168 -25.55 -23.17 -6.73
CA THR A 168 -24.56 -22.51 -7.57
C THR A 168 -25.28 -21.67 -8.62
N GLY A 169 -25.11 -20.34 -8.56
CA GLY A 169 -25.59 -19.41 -9.58
C GLY A 169 -24.92 -19.62 -10.94
#